data_AF-A0A373UL09-F1
#
_entry.id   AF-A0A373UL09-F1
#
_cell.length_a   1.000
_cell.length_b   1.000
_cell.length_c   1.000
_cell.angle_alpha   90.00
_cell.angle_beta   90.00
_cell.angle_gamma   90.00
#
_symmetry.space_group_name_H-M   'P 1'
#
loop_
_entity.id
_entity.type
_entity.pdbx_description
1 polymer ?
#
loop_
_entity_poly.entity_id
_entity_poly.type
_entity_poly.pdbx_seq_one_letter_code
_entity_poly.pdbx_strand_id
1 'polypeptide(L)'
;MNIFHKITLTNLKKNKTRTIVTIIGIILSTAMFTAVTSSISSLHAFMKEYTIDTEGSWQGAAFRVTPSEAKDFLSHDEIESSVSLKYIGYADLKDSANQYKPYLYICGVTDDVTTLLPVHITKGRMPENDSELLLPEHLTYVITA
;
A
#
# COMPACT_ATOMS: atom_id res chain seq x y z
N MET A 1 -3.26 -34.62 -44.12
CA MET A 1 -3.42 -35.07 -42.71
C MET A 1 -2.85 -36.48 -42.59
N ASN A 2 -1.94 -36.73 -41.64
CA ASN A 2 -1.28 -38.03 -41.47
C ASN A 2 -2.33 -39.14 -41.21
N ILE A 3 -2.12 -40.36 -41.74
CA ILE A 3 -3.04 -41.50 -41.61
C ILE A 3 -3.35 -41.81 -40.13
N PHE A 4 -2.34 -41.65 -39.26
CA PHE A 4 -2.47 -41.83 -37.82
C PHE A 4 -3.45 -40.83 -37.20
N HIS A 5 -3.41 -39.56 -37.60
CA HIS A 5 -4.36 -38.55 -37.12
C HIS A 5 -5.81 -38.91 -37.48
N LYS A 6 -6.03 -39.45 -38.68
CA LYS A 6 -7.38 -39.86 -39.15
C LYS A 6 -7.93 -41.02 -38.31
N ILE A 7 -7.10 -42.01 -38.01
CA ILE A 7 -7.47 -43.16 -37.18
C ILE A 7 -7.76 -42.72 -35.74
N THR A 8 -6.90 -41.89 -35.15
CA THR A 8 -7.07 -41.38 -33.78
C THR A 8 -8.36 -40.57 -33.60
N LEU A 9 -8.65 -39.63 -34.51
CA LEU A 9 -9.87 -38.83 -34.47
C LEU A 9 -11.14 -39.68 -34.58
N THR A 10 -11.11 -40.74 -35.40
CA THR A 10 -12.24 -41.65 -35.57
C THR A 10 -12.50 -42.45 -34.28
N ASN A 11 -11.44 -42.90 -33.60
CA ASN A 11 -11.55 -43.60 -32.32
C ASN A 11 -12.05 -42.69 -31.18
N LEU A 12 -11.56 -41.45 -31.11
CA LEU A 12 -12.02 -40.46 -30.12
C LEU A 12 -13.50 -40.09 -30.33
N LYS A 13 -13.95 -39.99 -31.59
CA LYS A 13 -15.36 -39.75 -31.96
C LYS A 13 -16.29 -40.94 -31.66
N LYS A 14 -15.80 -42.18 -31.70
CA LYS A 14 -16.59 -43.35 -31.28
C LYS A 14 -16.75 -43.43 -29.76
N ASN A 15 -15.73 -43.02 -29.00
CA ASN A 15 -15.74 -43.04 -27.53
C ASN A 15 -16.07 -41.66 -26.90
N LYS A 16 -17.17 -41.03 -27.34
CA LYS A 16 -17.48 -39.62 -27.01
C LYS A 16 -17.48 -39.33 -25.50
N THR A 17 -18.12 -40.18 -24.70
CA THR A 17 -18.22 -39.98 -23.25
C THR A 17 -16.84 -39.98 -22.58
N ARG A 18 -16.00 -40.96 -22.90
CA ARG A 18 -14.63 -41.05 -22.35
C ARG A 18 -13.80 -39.83 -22.75
N THR A 19 -13.83 -39.47 -24.03
CA THR A 19 -13.08 -38.32 -24.57
C THR A 19 -13.49 -37.00 -23.92
N ILE A 20 -14.80 -36.76 -23.73
CA ILE A 20 -15.30 -35.52 -23.12
C ILE A 20 -14.88 -35.42 -21.65
N VAL A 21 -15.00 -36.51 -20.87
CA VAL A 21 -14.59 -36.53 -19.47
C VAL A 21 -13.09 -36.23 -19.34
N THR A 22 -12.25 -36.81 -20.21
CA THR A 22 -10.80 -36.52 -20.21
C THR A 22 -10.51 -35.05 -20.55
N ILE A 23 -11.19 -34.49 -21.55
CA ILE A 23 -11.01 -33.07 -21.93
C ILE A 23 -11.42 -32.15 -20.77
N ILE A 24 -12.55 -32.42 -20.12
CA ILE A 24 -13.00 -31.63 -18.95
C ILE A 24 -11.98 -31.76 -17.81
N GLY A 25 -11.45 -32.95 -17.54
CA GLY A 25 -10.41 -33.14 -16.53
C GLY A 25 -9.15 -32.33 -16.81
N ILE A 26 -8.71 -32.29 -18.07
CA ILE A 26 -7.55 -31.47 -18.48
C ILE A 26 -7.86 -29.99 -18.31
N ILE A 27 -9.02 -29.51 -18.80
CA ILE A 27 -9.43 -28.10 -18.68
C ILE A 27 -9.54 -27.70 -17.21
N LEU A 28 -10.16 -28.52 -16.38
CA LEU A 28 -10.32 -28.24 -14.96
C LEU A 28 -8.97 -28.22 -14.24
N SER A 29 -8.08 -29.17 -14.55
CA SER A 29 -6.74 -29.21 -13.97
C SER A 29 -5.94 -27.96 -14.33
N THR A 30 -5.89 -27.59 -15.62
CA THR A 30 -5.16 -26.39 -16.05
C THR A 30 -5.78 -25.11 -15.49
N ALA A 31 -7.12 -25.00 -15.51
CA ALA A 31 -7.83 -23.85 -14.96
C ALA A 31 -7.59 -23.68 -13.45
N MET A 32 -7.58 -24.78 -12.69
CA MET A 32 -7.33 -24.74 -11.25
C MET A 32 -5.90 -24.27 -10.95
N PHE A 33 -4.89 -24.80 -11.67
CA PHE A 33 -3.52 -24.34 -11.52
C PHE A 33 -3.37 -22.85 -11.83
N THR A 34 -3.93 -22.38 -12.94
CA THR A 34 -3.88 -20.96 -13.31
C THR A 34 -4.63 -20.07 -12.32
N ALA A 35 -5.80 -20.51 -11.85
CA ALA A 35 -6.60 -19.75 -10.88
C ALA A 35 -5.83 -19.57 -9.57
N VAL A 36 -5.21 -20.63 -9.06
CA VAL A 36 -4.44 -20.57 -7.80
C VAL A 36 -3.23 -19.64 -7.93
N THR A 37 -2.42 -19.78 -8.99
CA THR A 37 -1.22 -18.94 -9.16
C THR A 37 -1.59 -17.48 -9.38
N SER A 38 -2.62 -17.20 -10.19
CA SER A 38 -3.12 -15.85 -10.42
C SER A 38 -3.68 -15.22 -9.13
N SER A 39 -4.44 -16.00 -8.34
CA SER A 39 -5.01 -15.52 -7.08
C SER A 39 -3.92 -15.15 -6.07
N ILE A 40 -2.89 -15.99 -5.93
CA ILE A 40 -1.77 -15.70 -5.03
C ILE A 40 -0.99 -14.47 -5.50
N SER A 41 -0.73 -14.35 -6.81
CA SER A 41 -0.02 -13.19 -7.35
C SER A 41 -0.81 -11.90 -7.15
N SER A 42 -2.13 -11.94 -7.38
CA SER A 42 -3.02 -10.80 -7.16
C SER A 42 -3.09 -10.41 -5.68
N LEU A 43 -3.22 -11.39 -4.78
CA LEU A 43 -3.24 -11.13 -3.35
C LEU A 43 -1.92 -10.54 -2.85
N HIS A 44 -0.78 -11.06 -3.31
CA HIS A 44 0.52 -10.53 -2.94
C HIS A 44 0.72 -9.08 -3.42
N ALA A 45 0.30 -8.78 -4.66
CA ALA A 45 0.31 -7.42 -5.17
C ALA A 45 -0.60 -6.50 -4.33
N PHE A 46 -1.81 -6.96 -4.01
CA PHE A 46 -2.74 -6.22 -3.16
C PHE A 46 -2.14 -5.94 -1.77
N MET A 47 -1.56 -6.94 -1.11
CA MET A 47 -0.95 -6.76 0.21
C MET A 47 0.19 -5.74 0.17
N LYS A 48 1.03 -5.79 -0.88
CA LYS A 48 2.11 -4.82 -1.07
C LYS A 48 1.56 -3.40 -1.20
N GLU A 49 0.61 -3.18 -2.13
CA GLU A 49 0.04 -1.85 -2.36
C GLU A 49 -0.73 -1.35 -1.13
N TYR A 50 -1.45 -2.25 -0.43
CA TYR A 50 -2.11 -1.93 0.82
C TYR A 50 -1.12 -1.47 1.90
N THR A 51 -0.01 -2.17 2.10
CA THR A 51 1.01 -1.76 3.06
C THR A 51 1.62 -0.41 2.69
N ILE A 52 1.89 -0.16 1.41
CA ILE A 52 2.38 1.16 0.96
C ILE A 52 1.35 2.25 1.25
N ASP A 53 0.07 1.97 1.01
CA ASP A 53 -1.02 2.91 1.22
C ASP A 53 -1.29 3.21 2.71
N THR A 54 -1.09 2.25 3.61
CA THR A 54 -1.40 2.40 5.03
C THR A 54 -0.21 2.72 5.92
N GLU A 55 0.97 2.19 5.60
CA GLU A 55 2.19 2.33 6.42
C GLU A 55 3.24 3.21 5.74
N GLY A 56 3.20 3.32 4.40
CA GLY A 56 4.19 4.03 3.60
C GLY A 56 5.24 3.09 2.99
N SER A 57 6.18 3.67 2.25
CA SER A 57 7.22 2.95 1.50
C SER A 57 8.61 3.00 2.16
N TRP A 58 8.67 3.32 3.46
CA TRP A 58 9.91 3.46 4.23
C TRP A 58 10.30 2.15 4.94
N GLN A 59 11.61 1.98 5.19
CA GLN A 59 12.17 0.75 5.77
C GLN A 59 12.81 0.97 7.16
N GLY A 60 13.11 2.21 7.52
CA GLY A 60 13.74 2.55 8.79
C GLY A 60 13.44 3.98 9.24
N ALA A 61 13.48 4.19 10.55
CA ALA A 61 13.32 5.50 11.16
C ALA A 61 14.40 5.71 12.23
N ALA A 62 15.05 6.87 12.18
CA ALA A 62 16.01 7.30 13.19
C ALA A 62 15.36 8.40 14.04
N PHE A 63 15.46 8.27 15.36
CA PHE A 63 14.85 9.20 16.30
C PHE A 63 15.90 10.03 17.02
N ARG A 64 15.57 11.29 17.32
CA ARG A 64 16.43 12.22 18.10
C ARG A 64 17.80 12.47 17.44
N VAL A 65 17.82 12.54 16.11
CA VAL A 65 19.02 12.77 15.30
C VAL A 65 19.35 14.26 15.22
N THR A 66 20.62 14.60 15.33
CA THR A 66 21.10 15.97 15.15
C THR A 66 21.32 16.34 13.67
N PRO A 67 21.35 17.65 13.36
CA PRO A 67 21.91 18.26 12.16
C PRO A 67 22.87 17.43 11.31
N SER A 68 24.01 17.21 11.96
CA SER A 68 25.20 16.59 11.42
C SER A 68 25.03 15.09 11.24
N GLU A 69 24.44 14.40 12.22
CA GLU A 69 24.23 12.95 12.13
C GLU A 69 23.26 12.60 11.00
N ALA A 70 22.22 13.42 10.78
CA ALA A 70 21.31 13.24 9.65
C ALA A 70 22.06 13.41 8.33
N LYS A 71 22.92 14.42 8.21
CA LYS A 71 23.70 14.64 6.99
C LYS A 71 24.68 13.49 6.70
N ASP A 72 25.34 12.98 7.72
CA ASP A 72 26.27 11.85 7.59
C ASP A 72 25.51 10.57 7.22
N PHE A 73 24.35 10.33 7.85
CA PHE A 73 23.48 9.19 7.52
C PHE A 73 23.03 9.26 6.06
N LEU A 74 22.46 10.38 5.64
CA LEU A 74 21.97 10.63 4.27
C LEU A 74 23.07 10.66 3.20
N SER A 75 24.34 10.66 3.59
CA SER A 75 25.45 10.59 2.65
C SER A 75 25.78 9.16 2.19
N HIS A 76 25.15 8.14 2.77
CA HIS A 76 25.33 6.75 2.38
C HIS A 76 24.56 6.43 1.11
N ASP A 77 25.22 5.80 0.13
CA ASP A 77 24.65 5.43 -1.17
C ASP A 77 23.47 4.44 -1.07
N GLU A 78 23.31 3.76 0.08
CA GLU A 78 22.20 2.83 0.33
C GLU A 78 20.85 3.54 0.57
N ILE A 79 20.87 4.85 0.82
CA ILE A 79 19.66 5.64 1.10
C ILE A 79 19.18 6.28 -0.20
N GLU A 80 18.11 5.73 -0.76
CA GLU A 80 17.50 6.25 -1.99
C GLU A 80 16.70 7.55 -1.74
N SER A 81 16.00 7.63 -0.61
CA SER A 81 15.17 8.78 -0.25
C SER A 81 15.00 8.89 1.27
N SER A 82 14.65 10.09 1.74
CA SER A 82 14.45 10.36 3.16
C SER A 82 13.48 11.49 3.39
N VAL A 83 12.66 11.37 4.42
CA VAL A 83 11.77 12.42 4.89
C VAL A 83 12.16 12.79 6.32
N SER A 84 12.10 14.09 6.65
CA SER A 84 12.42 14.56 7.99
C SER A 84 11.17 15.05 8.72
N LEU A 85 11.05 14.63 9.97
CA LEU A 85 10.01 15.08 10.89
C LEU A 85 10.66 15.79 12.07
N LYS A 86 10.15 16.97 12.39
CA LYS A 86 10.61 17.79 13.51
C LYS A 86 9.50 17.93 14.53
N TYR A 87 9.73 17.40 15.72
CA TYR A 87 8.87 17.68 16.87
C TYR A 87 8.91 19.18 17.20
N ILE A 88 7.74 19.83 17.17
CA ILE A 88 7.59 21.25 17.51
C ILE A 88 7.10 21.37 18.97
N GLY A 89 6.08 20.61 19.35
CA GLY A 89 5.52 20.69 20.69
C GLY A 89 4.09 20.18 20.79
N TYR A 90 3.44 20.55 21.88
CA TYR A 90 2.01 20.37 22.09
C TYR A 90 1.31 21.71 22.24
N ALA A 91 0.12 21.84 21.66
CA ALA A 91 -0.77 22.96 21.87
C ALA A 91 -2.02 22.53 22.63
N ASP A 92 -2.48 23.38 23.55
CA ASP A 92 -3.71 23.16 24.30
C ASP A 92 -4.94 23.40 23.42
N LEU A 93 -5.89 22.46 23.43
CA LEU A 93 -7.13 22.53 22.67
C LEU A 93 -8.25 22.96 23.61
N LYS A 94 -8.46 24.28 23.69
CA LYS A 94 -9.60 24.87 24.40
C LYS A 94 -10.88 24.35 23.75
N ASP A 95 -11.81 23.88 24.58
CA ASP A 95 -13.10 23.32 24.17
C ASP A 95 -13.03 22.01 23.37
N SER A 96 -12.02 21.17 23.63
CA SER A 96 -11.95 19.83 23.06
C SER A 96 -13.20 19.00 23.38
N ALA A 97 -13.93 18.59 22.34
CA ALA A 97 -15.05 17.65 22.46
C ALA A 97 -14.63 16.29 23.06
N ASN A 98 -13.33 15.97 23.02
CA ASN A 98 -12.76 14.78 23.64
C ASN A 98 -11.88 15.17 24.84
N GLN A 99 -12.44 15.07 26.05
CA GLN A 99 -11.75 15.38 27.30
C GLN A 99 -10.50 14.51 27.56
N TYR A 100 -10.37 13.35 26.90
CA TYR A 100 -9.17 12.50 26.99
C TYR A 100 -8.05 12.91 26.02
N LYS A 101 -8.31 13.84 25.10
CA LYS A 101 -7.32 14.40 24.17
C LYS A 101 -7.36 15.94 24.18
N PRO A 102 -6.92 16.57 25.29
CA PRO A 102 -6.92 18.03 25.41
C PRO A 102 -5.74 18.72 24.71
N TYR A 103 -4.80 17.97 24.11
CA TYR A 103 -3.61 18.53 23.47
C TYR A 103 -3.48 18.07 22.01
N LEU A 104 -3.04 18.99 21.15
CA LEU A 104 -2.61 18.72 19.78
C LEU A 104 -1.10 18.48 19.75
N TYR A 105 -0.69 17.34 19.22
CA TYR A 105 0.70 17.08 18.90
C TYR A 105 1.05 17.78 17.57
N ILE A 106 2.05 18.67 17.61
CA ILE A 106 2.47 19.44 16.43
C ILE A 106 3.83 18.94 15.96
N CYS A 107 3.88 18.55 14.69
CA CYS A 107 5.09 18.11 14.00
C CYS A 107 5.27 18.92 12.71
N GLY A 108 6.47 19.43 12.50
CA GLY A 108 6.89 19.98 11.22
C GLY A 108 7.38 18.85 10.31
N VAL A 109 7.05 18.93 9.03
CA VAL A 109 7.41 17.94 8.02
C VAL A 109 8.04 18.63 6.84
N THR A 110 8.86 17.91 6.08
CA THR A 110 9.38 18.37 4.79
C THR A 110 8.32 18.23 3.70
N ASP A 111 8.44 19.02 2.62
CA ASP A 111 7.44 19.07 1.53
C ASP A 111 7.26 17.70 0.83
N ASP A 112 8.29 16.86 0.86
CA ASP A 112 8.33 15.52 0.30
C ASP A 112 7.77 14.44 1.23
N VAL A 113 7.14 14.81 2.35
CA VAL A 113 6.62 13.85 3.35
C VAL A 113 5.74 12.76 2.75
N THR A 114 4.94 13.11 1.74
CA THR A 114 3.98 12.20 1.09
C THR A 114 4.64 11.17 0.17
N THR A 115 5.95 11.29 -0.10
CA THR A 115 6.67 10.34 -0.96
C THR A 115 6.93 9.02 -0.24
N LEU A 116 7.18 9.08 1.07
CA LEU A 116 7.50 7.93 1.91
C LEU A 116 6.41 7.63 2.94
N LEU A 117 5.73 8.66 3.46
CA LEU A 117 4.69 8.49 4.46
C LEU A 117 3.29 8.55 3.83
N PRO A 118 2.35 7.72 4.33
CA PRO A 118 1.01 7.58 3.77
C PRO A 118 0.10 8.72 4.25
N VAL A 119 0.30 9.93 3.72
CA VAL A 119 -0.54 11.09 4.04
C VAL A 119 -1.57 11.31 2.93
N HIS A 120 -2.82 10.99 3.22
CA HIS A 120 -3.94 11.11 2.28
C HIS A 120 -4.80 12.33 2.59
N ILE A 121 -4.85 13.29 1.67
CA ILE A 121 -5.67 14.49 1.80
C ILE A 121 -7.13 14.15 1.49
N THR A 122 -7.99 14.17 2.52
CA THR A 122 -9.43 13.93 2.35
C THR A 122 -10.18 15.17 1.87
N LYS A 123 -9.75 16.37 2.31
CA LYS A 123 -10.33 17.68 1.96
C LYS A 123 -9.24 18.75 1.96
N GLY A 124 -9.39 19.73 1.07
CA GLY A 124 -8.45 20.86 0.99
C GLY A 124 -7.15 20.49 0.29
N ARG A 125 -6.04 20.99 0.81
CA ARG A 125 -4.69 20.83 0.24
C ARG A 125 -3.63 20.70 1.35
N MET A 126 -2.41 20.34 0.97
CA MET A 126 -1.25 20.42 1.86
C MET A 126 -1.02 21.88 2.32
N PRO A 127 -0.44 22.08 3.53
CA PRO A 127 0.00 23.39 3.99
C PRO A 127 1.01 24.01 3.01
N GLU A 128 0.81 25.28 2.66
CA GLU A 128 1.70 26.05 1.75
C GLU A 128 2.62 27.02 2.51
N ASN A 129 2.32 27.27 3.79
CA ASN A 129 3.08 28.18 4.65
C ASN A 129 3.08 27.70 6.11
N ASP A 130 3.90 28.34 6.93
CA ASP A 130 4.12 28.02 8.35
C ASP A 130 2.93 28.34 9.28
N SER A 131 1.93 29.04 8.76
CA SER A 131 0.70 29.42 9.48
C SER A 131 -0.47 28.48 9.20
N GLU A 132 -0.28 27.51 8.31
CA GLU A 132 -1.29 26.51 7.94
C GLU A 132 -0.99 25.17 8.61
N LEU A 133 -2.06 24.47 9.03
CA LEU A 133 -1.96 23.16 9.69
C LEU A 133 -2.80 22.13 8.95
N LEU A 134 -2.22 20.96 8.71
CA LEU A 134 -2.96 19.79 8.30
C LEU A 134 -3.53 19.09 9.53
N LEU A 135 -4.84 18.88 9.55
CA LEU A 135 -5.52 18.26 10.67
C LEU A 135 -5.92 16.82 10.33
N PRO A 136 -5.73 15.86 11.25
CA PRO A 136 -6.25 14.52 11.07
C PRO A 136 -7.79 14.54 11.15
N GLU A 137 -8.42 13.66 10.37
CA GLU A 137 -9.88 13.63 10.18
C GLU A 137 -10.66 13.53 11.51
N HIS A 138 -10.13 12.80 12.49
CA HIS A 138 -10.79 12.64 13.79
C HIS A 138 -10.91 13.95 14.59
N LEU A 139 -10.17 15.00 14.23
CA LEU A 139 -10.24 16.32 14.86
C LEU A 139 -11.18 17.29 14.12
N THR A 140 -11.67 16.95 12.93
CA THR A 140 -12.57 17.83 12.16
C THR A 140 -13.86 18.16 12.93
N TYR A 141 -14.36 17.24 13.75
CA TYR A 141 -15.57 17.45 14.56
C TYR A 141 -15.33 18.30 15.83
N VAL A 142 -14.08 18.53 16.22
CA VAL A 142 -13.73 19.20 17.48
C VAL A 142 -13.65 20.73 17.31
N ILE A 143 -13.29 21.21 16.12
CA ILE A 143 -13.08 22.65 15.86
C ILE A 143 -14.33 23.33 15.26
N THR A 144 -15.33 22.54 14.83
CA THR A 144 -16.53 23.06 14.15
C THR A 144 -17.76 23.18 15.07
N ALA A 145 -17.59 22.98 16.39
CA ALA A 145 -18.63 23.15 17.40
C ALA A 145 -18.30 24.35 18.30
#